data_AF-A0A0Q0B3W3-F1
#
_entry.id   AF-A0A0Q0B3W3-F1
#
_cell.length_a   1.000
_cell.length_b   1.000
_cell.length_c   1.000
_cell.angle_alpha   90.00
_cell.angle_beta   90.00
_cell.angle_gamma   90.00
#
_symmetry.space_group_name_H-M   'P 1'
#
loop_
_entity.id
_entity.type
_entity.pdbx_description
1 polymer ?
#
loop_
_entity_poly.entity_id
_entity_poly.type
_entity_poly.pdbx_seq_one_letter_code
_entity_poly.pdbx_strand_id
1 'polypeptide(L)'
;MFVHALWVSSAPSMPQCGYALTIPAARWLFQTLAIDGRYRWQRRPVGSLFNPLSVVRKIAAFSNVIGGYLQYMGTLSVNQNKLQKRLCRLAGEAVADFNMIEEGDKVMVCLSGGKDSYTLLDVLMHFQKVAPIRFDIVAVNMDQKQPGFPEHVLPAYLKELGVEYHIVEKDTYSVVKELIPEGKTTCSLCSRLRRGTLYTFADQIGATKMALGHHRDDIIETFFLNMFFNGALKAMPPKLRADDGRNVVIRPLAYCHEKDIQAYSDLKQFPIIPCNLCGSQENLQRQVVKDMLLDWERKTPGRTESIFRALQNVQPSQLADRKLFDFSQLRIDETAASRFVNVVNI
;
A
#
# COMPACT_ATOMS: atom_id res chain seq x y z
N MET A 1 9.36 44.70 -13.13
CA MET A 1 10.36 44.51 -12.07
C MET A 1 9.59 44.38 -10.76
N PHE A 2 9.02 43.19 -10.50
CA PHE A 2 8.21 42.94 -9.30
C PHE A 2 9.14 42.36 -8.24
N VAL A 3 9.34 43.14 -7.18
CA VAL A 3 10.15 42.80 -6.02
C VAL A 3 9.34 41.91 -5.08
N HIS A 4 10.00 40.83 -4.70
CA HIS A 4 9.59 39.81 -3.76
C HIS A 4 9.82 40.28 -2.31
N ALA A 5 9.07 39.66 -1.38
CA ALA A 5 9.43 39.35 0.00
C ALA A 5 9.16 40.35 1.14
N LEU A 6 8.51 39.76 2.17
CA LEU A 6 8.73 39.83 3.64
C LEU A 6 7.37 40.02 4.35
N TRP A 7 6.96 39.10 5.24
CA TRP A 7 7.54 39.01 6.58
C TRP A 7 7.38 37.64 7.26
N VAL A 8 8.35 37.36 8.12
CA VAL A 8 8.54 36.24 9.05
C VAL A 8 7.79 36.51 10.36
N SER A 9 7.24 35.50 11.04
CA SER A 9 7.12 35.52 12.53
C SER A 9 7.04 34.09 13.08
N SER A 10 8.13 33.53 13.59
CA SER A 10 8.42 33.36 15.04
C SER A 10 7.35 32.62 15.83
N ALA A 11 7.65 31.36 16.17
CA ALA A 11 6.96 30.54 17.15
C ALA A 11 7.46 30.82 18.57
N PRO A 12 6.59 30.74 19.59
CA PRO A 12 6.99 30.47 20.96
C PRO A 12 6.60 29.05 21.40
N SER A 13 7.44 28.49 22.26
CA SER A 13 7.43 27.15 22.82
C SER A 13 6.66 27.02 24.15
N MET A 14 5.92 25.89 24.29
CA MET A 14 5.58 25.12 25.53
C MET A 14 4.57 25.76 26.53
N PRO A 15 3.84 24.98 27.38
CA PRO A 15 4.17 23.64 27.91
C PRO A 15 3.07 22.55 27.87
N GLN A 16 3.52 21.34 28.22
CA GLN A 16 2.79 20.08 28.38
C GLN A 16 1.78 20.10 29.55
N CYS A 17 0.61 19.47 29.36
CA CYS A 17 0.08 18.35 30.17
C CYS A 17 -1.46 18.26 30.00
N GLY A 18 -1.99 17.05 29.77
CA GLY A 18 -3.42 16.80 29.79
C GLY A 18 -3.82 15.61 28.91
N TYR A 19 -3.91 14.42 29.52
CA TYR A 19 -4.58 13.28 28.91
C TYR A 19 -6.06 13.62 28.67
N ALA A 20 -6.47 13.73 27.41
CA ALA A 20 -7.87 13.80 27.02
C ALA A 20 -8.13 12.76 25.93
N LEU A 21 -8.85 11.71 26.30
CA LEU A 21 -9.50 10.77 25.38
C LEU A 21 -10.50 11.56 24.53
N THR A 22 -10.13 11.90 23.30
CA THR A 22 -11.04 12.47 22.30
C THR A 22 -11.80 11.36 21.59
N ILE A 23 -13.10 11.26 21.90
CA ILE A 23 -14.09 10.49 21.13
C ILE A 23 -14.25 11.18 19.77
N PRO A 24 -14.27 10.48 18.61
CA PRO A 24 -14.37 11.14 17.32
C PRO A 24 -15.75 11.79 17.14
N ALA A 25 -15.74 13.07 16.76
CA ALA A 25 -16.91 13.87 16.41
C ALA A 25 -17.68 13.23 15.24
N ALA A 26 -19.00 13.15 15.37
CA ALA A 26 -19.90 12.66 14.34
C ALA A 26 -19.76 13.50 13.05
N ARG A 27 -19.44 12.87 11.92
CA ARG A 27 -19.46 13.49 10.59
C ARG A 27 -20.90 13.61 10.12
N TRP A 28 -21.30 14.82 9.72
CA TRP A 28 -22.57 15.10 9.06
C TRP A 28 -22.32 15.38 7.58
N LEU A 29 -23.12 14.77 6.71
CA LEU A 29 -23.16 15.09 5.28
C LEU A 29 -24.36 16.02 5.04
N PHE A 30 -24.10 17.17 4.44
CA PHE A 30 -25.17 18.01 3.91
C PHE A 30 -25.46 17.55 2.48
N GLN A 31 -26.69 17.08 2.24
CA GLN A 31 -27.13 16.65 0.91
C GLN A 31 -28.23 17.59 0.43
N THR A 32 -28.05 18.13 -0.78
CA THR A 32 -29.05 18.93 -1.47
C THR A 32 -30.06 18.00 -2.13
N LEU A 33 -31.33 18.04 -1.71
CA LEU A 33 -32.44 17.37 -2.38
C LEU A 33 -33.34 18.43 -3.00
N ALA A 34 -33.52 18.37 -4.32
CA ALA A 34 -34.49 19.20 -5.01
C ALA A 34 -35.87 18.53 -4.93
N ILE A 35 -36.79 19.16 -4.22
CA ILE A 35 -38.23 18.85 -4.28
C ILE A 35 -38.93 20.20 -4.47
N ASP A 36 -39.68 20.36 -5.56
CA ASP A 36 -40.52 21.52 -5.88
C ASP A 36 -39.83 22.90 -5.79
N GLY A 37 -38.64 23.02 -6.39
CA GLY A 37 -38.00 24.31 -6.67
C GLY A 37 -37.57 25.12 -5.44
N ARG A 38 -37.59 24.54 -4.23
CA ARG A 38 -37.11 25.18 -2.99
C ARG A 38 -36.03 24.33 -2.33
N TYR A 39 -34.83 24.88 -2.18
CA TYR A 39 -33.73 24.25 -1.44
C TYR A 39 -34.03 24.28 0.06
N ARG A 40 -34.11 23.11 0.70
CA ARG A 40 -34.24 23.00 2.16
C ARG A 40 -33.13 22.12 2.72
N TRP A 41 -32.32 22.68 3.61
CA TRP A 41 -31.30 21.92 4.33
C TRP A 41 -31.96 20.95 5.30
N GLN A 42 -31.89 19.65 5.02
CA GLN A 42 -32.38 18.62 5.92
C GLN A 42 -31.20 17.99 6.67
N ARG A 43 -31.24 18.05 8.01
CA ARG A 43 -30.33 17.29 8.86
C ARG A 43 -30.73 15.81 8.77
N ARG A 44 -29.89 14.96 8.18
CA ARG A 44 -30.04 13.50 8.27
C ARG A 44 -28.89 12.91 9.10
N PRO A 45 -29.17 12.08 10.11
CA PRO A 45 -28.15 11.20 10.68
C PRO A 45 -27.67 10.25 9.60
N VAL A 46 -26.34 10.06 9.50
CA VAL A 46 -25.75 9.02 8.66
C VAL A 46 -26.28 7.68 9.20
N GLY A 47 -27.11 7.00 8.40
CA GLY A 47 -27.64 5.69 8.73
C GLY A 47 -26.51 4.74 9.13
N SER A 48 -26.74 4.01 10.22
CA SER A 48 -25.80 3.09 10.85
C SER A 48 -25.38 1.96 9.90
N LEU A 49 -24.28 2.16 9.18
CA LEU A 49 -23.45 1.06 8.66
C LEU A 49 -22.01 1.11 9.19
N PHE A 50 -21.73 2.00 10.13
CA PHE A 50 -20.49 2.01 10.89
C PHE A 50 -20.82 1.75 12.35
N ASN A 51 -20.66 0.49 12.76
CA ASN A 51 -20.59 0.15 14.18
C ASN A 51 -19.14 0.43 14.64
N PRO A 52 -18.85 1.52 15.36
CA PRO A 52 -17.49 1.79 15.83
C PRO A 52 -16.96 0.67 16.74
N LEU A 53 -17.84 -0.12 17.37
CA LEU A 53 -17.42 -1.29 18.16
C LEU A 53 -16.90 -2.45 17.30
N SER A 54 -17.30 -2.59 16.04
CA SER A 54 -16.77 -3.65 15.16
C SER A 54 -15.38 -3.30 14.63
N VAL A 55 -15.12 -2.01 14.37
CA VAL A 55 -13.79 -1.50 13.96
C VAL A 55 -12.83 -1.51 15.14
N VAL A 56 -13.26 -1.09 16.34
CA VAL A 56 -12.45 -1.16 17.56
C VAL A 56 -12.17 -2.62 17.95
N ARG A 57 -13.12 -3.56 17.77
CA ARG A 57 -12.86 -4.99 17.95
C ARG A 57 -11.90 -5.55 16.89
N LYS A 58 -11.97 -5.14 15.62
CA LYS A 58 -11.03 -5.56 14.56
C LYS A 58 -9.61 -5.02 14.78
N ILE A 59 -9.46 -3.76 15.19
CA ILE A 59 -8.16 -3.14 15.54
C ILE A 59 -7.58 -3.78 16.81
N ALA A 60 -8.41 -4.04 17.82
CA ALA A 60 -8.00 -4.72 19.04
C ALA A 60 -7.61 -6.19 18.81
N ALA A 61 -8.27 -6.88 17.87
CA ALA A 61 -7.99 -8.29 17.59
C ALA A 61 -6.67 -8.50 16.80
N PHE A 62 -6.19 -7.48 16.06
CA PHE A 62 -4.83 -7.47 15.50
C PHE A 62 -3.78 -6.88 16.46
N SER A 63 -4.18 -6.02 17.40
CA SER A 63 -3.29 -5.55 18.47
C SER A 63 -2.96 -6.67 19.49
N ASN A 64 -3.86 -7.63 19.68
CA ASN A 64 -3.68 -8.81 20.55
C ASN A 64 -2.80 -9.92 19.95
N VAL A 65 -2.28 -9.75 18.72
CA VAL A 65 -1.27 -10.64 18.09
C VAL A 65 0.00 -10.77 18.94
N ILE A 66 0.21 -9.88 19.92
CA ILE A 66 1.32 -9.90 20.88
C ILE A 66 1.19 -11.05 21.92
N GLY A 67 -0.01 -11.60 22.15
CA GLY A 67 -0.26 -12.57 23.23
C GLY A 67 0.12 -14.02 22.94
N GLY A 68 -0.06 -14.50 21.70
CA GLY A 68 0.27 -15.89 21.30
C GLY A 68 1.76 -16.16 21.06
N TYR A 69 2.60 -15.22 21.49
CA TYR A 69 3.94 -14.98 20.97
C TYR A 69 5.05 -15.84 21.61
N LEU A 70 4.77 -16.48 22.75
CA LEU A 70 5.81 -17.12 23.56
C LEU A 70 6.21 -18.54 23.12
N GLN A 71 5.48 -19.18 22.20
CA GLN A 71 5.70 -20.61 21.92
C GLN A 71 6.50 -20.91 20.64
N TYR A 72 6.75 -19.92 19.76
CA TYR A 72 7.41 -20.12 18.45
C TYR A 72 8.78 -19.44 18.30
N MET A 73 9.30 -18.84 19.37
CA MET A 73 10.45 -17.91 19.34
C MET A 73 11.81 -18.51 19.76
N GLY A 74 11.91 -19.83 19.87
CA GLY A 74 13.03 -20.50 20.54
C GLY A 74 14.43 -20.39 19.90
N THR A 75 14.58 -19.79 18.72
CA THR A 75 15.82 -19.92 17.91
C THR A 75 16.41 -18.62 17.37
N LEU A 76 15.78 -17.46 17.58
CA LEU A 76 16.22 -16.18 17.01
C LEU A 76 16.89 -15.27 18.05
N SER A 77 17.91 -14.52 17.63
CA SER A 77 18.52 -13.47 18.45
C SER A 77 17.54 -12.33 18.75
N VAL A 78 17.80 -11.55 19.80
CA VAL A 78 16.93 -10.43 20.22
C VAL A 78 16.69 -9.43 19.08
N ASN A 79 17.70 -9.15 18.27
CA ASN A 79 17.57 -8.22 17.14
C ASN A 79 16.79 -8.84 15.97
N GLN A 80 16.96 -10.14 15.72
CA GLN A 80 16.21 -10.88 14.71
C GLN A 80 14.71 -10.90 15.04
N ASN A 81 14.38 -11.15 16.30
CA ASN A 81 13.00 -11.08 16.80
C ASN A 81 12.39 -9.69 16.64
N LYS A 82 13.15 -8.62 16.94
CA LYS A 82 12.67 -7.24 16.76
C LYS A 82 12.34 -6.90 15.31
N LEU A 83 13.14 -7.38 14.34
CA LEU A 83 12.90 -7.13 12.92
C LEU A 83 11.62 -7.82 12.43
N GLN A 84 11.47 -9.10 12.74
CA GLN A 84 10.26 -9.85 12.38
C GLN A 84 9.00 -9.22 12.99
N LYS A 85 9.05 -8.86 14.30
CA LYS A 85 7.94 -8.14 14.97
C LYS A 85 7.57 -6.86 14.25
N ARG A 86 8.56 -6.08 13.82
CA ARG A 86 8.33 -4.81 13.14
C ARG A 86 7.62 -5.03 11.80
N LEU A 87 8.12 -5.97 10.97
CA LEU A 87 7.50 -6.28 9.68
C LEU A 87 6.07 -6.80 9.85
N CYS A 88 5.85 -7.73 10.78
CA CYS A 88 4.51 -8.26 11.07
C CYS A 88 3.58 -7.17 11.60
N ARG A 89 4.07 -6.26 12.46
CA ARG A 89 3.26 -5.13 12.94
C ARG A 89 2.85 -4.20 11.80
N LEU A 90 3.80 -3.76 10.99
CA LEU A 90 3.54 -2.83 9.87
C LEU A 90 2.61 -3.46 8.82
N ALA A 91 2.83 -4.73 8.50
CA ALA A 91 1.95 -5.45 7.57
C ALA A 91 0.56 -5.69 8.16
N GLY A 92 0.46 -5.97 9.46
CA GLY A 92 -0.81 -6.13 10.16
C GLY A 92 -1.61 -4.83 10.20
N GLU A 93 -0.95 -3.70 10.46
CA GLU A 93 -1.51 -2.35 10.37
C GLU A 93 -2.06 -2.08 8.97
N ALA A 94 -1.27 -2.36 7.92
CA ALA A 94 -1.74 -2.18 6.54
C ALA A 94 -2.93 -3.10 6.19
N VAL A 95 -2.89 -4.36 6.61
CA VAL A 95 -4.00 -5.30 6.40
C VAL A 95 -5.28 -4.81 7.08
N ALA A 96 -5.17 -4.26 8.29
CA ALA A 96 -6.30 -3.73 9.05
C ALA A 96 -6.84 -2.42 8.45
N ASP A 97 -5.97 -1.42 8.21
CA ASP A 97 -6.36 -0.09 7.72
C ASP A 97 -7.07 -0.13 6.37
N PHE A 98 -6.69 -1.10 5.51
CA PHE A 98 -7.29 -1.27 4.18
C PHE A 98 -8.27 -2.44 4.10
N ASN A 99 -8.59 -3.13 5.21
CA ASN A 99 -9.44 -4.33 5.27
C ASN A 99 -9.04 -5.35 4.19
N MET A 100 -7.76 -5.72 4.10
CA MET A 100 -7.21 -6.48 2.98
C MET A 100 -7.65 -7.96 2.96
N ILE A 101 -7.83 -8.56 4.14
CA ILE A 101 -8.15 -9.98 4.32
C ILE A 101 -9.35 -10.10 5.26
N GLU A 102 -10.31 -10.94 4.89
CA GLU A 102 -11.59 -11.14 5.55
C GLU A 102 -11.81 -12.63 5.83
N GLU A 103 -12.77 -12.97 6.70
CA GLU A 103 -13.10 -14.35 7.02
C GLU A 103 -13.50 -15.13 5.75
N GLY A 104 -12.90 -16.30 5.56
CA GLY A 104 -13.14 -17.18 4.42
C GLY A 104 -12.45 -16.74 3.11
N ASP A 105 -11.59 -15.73 3.14
CA ASP A 105 -10.82 -15.35 1.94
C ASP A 105 -9.85 -16.45 1.52
N LYS A 106 -9.74 -16.67 0.21
CA LYS A 106 -8.66 -17.46 -0.40
C LYS A 106 -7.64 -16.50 -1.00
N VAL A 107 -6.49 -16.39 -0.34
CA VAL A 107 -5.42 -15.43 -0.66
C VAL A 107 -4.37 -16.10 -1.56
N MET A 108 -4.37 -15.71 -2.83
CA MET A 108 -3.33 -16.09 -3.78
C MET A 108 -2.10 -15.19 -3.60
N VAL A 109 -1.00 -15.73 -3.11
CA VAL A 109 0.27 -15.00 -2.92
C VAL A 109 1.11 -15.15 -4.19
N CYS A 110 1.29 -14.06 -4.93
CA CYS A 110 2.07 -14.11 -6.18
C CYS A 110 3.58 -14.04 -5.89
N LEU A 111 4.27 -15.15 -6.10
CA LEU A 111 5.71 -15.28 -5.87
C LEU A 111 6.50 -15.01 -7.14
N SER A 112 7.44 -14.06 -7.07
CA SER A 112 8.39 -13.79 -8.15
C SER A 112 9.72 -14.51 -7.96
N GLY A 113 9.98 -15.09 -6.79
CA GLY A 113 11.30 -15.58 -6.38
C GLY A 113 12.21 -14.47 -5.81
N GLY A 114 11.71 -13.24 -5.66
CA GLY A 114 12.42 -12.14 -5.03
C GLY A 114 12.15 -12.02 -3.53
N LYS A 115 13.03 -11.28 -2.84
CA LYS A 115 13.02 -11.04 -1.38
C LYS A 115 11.66 -10.58 -0.84
N ASP A 116 10.99 -9.70 -1.58
CA ASP A 116 9.75 -9.07 -1.12
C ASP A 116 8.59 -10.08 -1.17
N SER A 117 8.56 -10.92 -2.21
CA SER A 117 7.53 -11.95 -2.36
C SER A 117 7.67 -13.09 -1.34
N TYR A 118 8.90 -13.49 -1.00
CA TYR A 118 9.15 -14.44 0.09
C TYR A 118 8.78 -13.86 1.45
N THR A 119 9.17 -12.61 1.71
CA THR A 119 8.83 -11.92 2.96
C THR A 119 7.31 -11.80 3.12
N LEU A 120 6.59 -11.46 2.05
CA LEU A 120 5.14 -11.43 2.04
C LEU A 120 4.53 -12.78 2.42
N LEU A 121 5.00 -13.87 1.81
CA LEU A 121 4.49 -15.21 2.10
C LEU A 121 4.70 -15.57 3.57
N ASP A 122 5.91 -15.39 4.10
CA ASP A 122 6.23 -15.73 5.49
C ASP A 122 5.38 -14.93 6.49
N VAL A 123 5.21 -13.62 6.24
CA VAL A 123 4.35 -12.75 7.06
C VAL A 123 2.88 -13.17 7.01
N LEU A 124 2.34 -13.53 5.83
CA LEU A 124 0.95 -13.98 5.72
C LEU A 124 0.75 -15.35 6.37
N MET A 125 1.69 -16.29 6.22
CA MET A 125 1.67 -17.57 6.93
C MET A 125 1.73 -17.39 8.44
N HIS A 126 2.48 -16.38 8.92
CA HIS A 126 2.45 -16.01 10.33
C HIS A 126 1.05 -15.51 10.73
N PHE A 127 0.44 -14.61 9.96
CA PHE A 127 -0.91 -14.12 10.22
C PHE A 127 -1.95 -15.24 10.24
N GLN A 128 -1.88 -16.21 9.32
CA GLN A 128 -2.79 -17.35 9.30
C GLN A 128 -2.80 -18.13 10.62
N LYS A 129 -1.69 -18.14 11.37
CA LYS A 129 -1.55 -18.84 12.66
C LYS A 129 -2.07 -18.04 13.85
N VAL A 130 -2.00 -16.70 13.79
CA VAL A 130 -2.24 -15.83 14.96
C VAL A 130 -3.45 -14.90 14.82
N ALA A 131 -3.96 -14.73 13.61
CA ALA A 131 -5.09 -13.85 13.34
C ALA A 131 -6.39 -14.47 13.87
N PRO A 132 -7.34 -13.63 14.31
CA PRO A 132 -8.66 -14.05 14.79
C PRO A 132 -9.63 -14.46 13.65
N ILE A 133 -9.15 -14.53 12.41
CA ILE A 133 -9.93 -14.84 11.21
C ILE A 133 -9.30 -16.03 10.48
N ARG A 134 -10.13 -16.84 9.83
CA ARG A 134 -9.68 -17.96 9.00
C ARG A 134 -9.63 -17.51 7.54
N PHE A 135 -8.51 -17.78 6.90
CA PHE A 135 -8.30 -17.56 5.47
C PHE A 135 -7.28 -18.57 4.95
N ASP A 136 -7.39 -18.91 3.67
CA ASP A 136 -6.49 -19.84 3.00
C ASP A 136 -5.39 -19.09 2.27
N ILE A 137 -4.20 -19.71 2.20
CA ILE A 137 -3.06 -19.18 1.45
C ILE A 137 -2.71 -20.20 0.38
N VAL A 138 -2.61 -19.73 -0.86
CA VAL A 138 -2.08 -20.50 -1.99
C VAL A 138 -0.95 -19.71 -2.64
N ALA A 139 0.24 -20.29 -2.66
CA ALA A 139 1.41 -19.69 -3.29
C ALA A 139 1.38 -19.93 -4.80
N VAL A 140 1.47 -18.87 -5.60
CA VAL A 140 1.43 -19.01 -7.06
C VAL A 140 2.61 -18.30 -7.69
N ASN A 141 3.37 -19.05 -8.47
CA ASN A 141 4.42 -18.51 -9.33
C ASN A 141 4.01 -18.62 -10.79
N MET A 142 4.51 -17.69 -11.60
CA MET A 142 4.40 -17.78 -13.05
C MET A 142 5.78 -17.99 -13.64
N ASP A 143 6.01 -19.18 -14.18
CA ASP A 143 7.19 -19.50 -14.96
C ASP A 143 6.97 -19.03 -16.40
N GLN A 144 7.77 -18.05 -16.80
CA GLN A 144 7.68 -17.39 -18.10
C GLN A 144 8.49 -18.12 -19.20
N LYS A 145 9.07 -19.29 -18.87
CA LYS A 145 9.96 -20.08 -19.74
C LYS A 145 11.17 -19.30 -20.25
N GLN A 146 11.70 -18.42 -19.40
CA GLN A 146 12.93 -17.71 -19.70
C GLN A 146 14.15 -18.63 -19.67
N PRO A 147 15.13 -18.44 -20.57
CA PRO A 147 16.37 -19.19 -20.51
C PRO A 147 17.08 -19.03 -19.16
N GLY A 148 17.48 -20.15 -18.56
CA GLY A 148 18.25 -20.17 -17.31
C GLY A 148 17.44 -19.95 -16.03
N PHE A 149 16.09 -19.96 -16.08
CA PHE A 149 15.28 -19.94 -14.86
C PHE A 149 15.46 -21.23 -14.05
N PRO A 150 15.77 -21.16 -12.74
CA PRO A 150 15.95 -22.35 -11.92
C PRO A 150 14.60 -22.92 -11.46
N GLU A 151 13.94 -23.68 -12.34
CA GLU A 151 12.58 -24.22 -12.15
C GLU A 151 12.40 -25.02 -10.83
N HIS A 152 13.47 -25.60 -10.28
CA HIS A 152 13.42 -26.45 -9.09
C HIS A 152 13.45 -25.69 -7.75
N VAL A 153 13.99 -24.46 -7.73
CA VAL A 153 14.28 -23.74 -6.48
C VAL A 153 13.01 -23.40 -5.71
N LEU A 154 12.04 -22.80 -6.38
CA LEU A 154 10.81 -22.35 -5.74
C LEU A 154 9.89 -23.53 -5.32
N PRO A 155 9.66 -24.57 -6.15
CA PRO A 155 8.91 -25.75 -5.73
C PRO A 155 9.54 -26.48 -4.54
N ALA A 156 10.88 -26.62 -4.50
CA ALA A 156 11.56 -27.27 -3.38
C ALA A 156 11.33 -26.49 -2.07
N TYR A 157 11.48 -25.17 -2.10
CA TYR A 157 11.22 -24.30 -0.97
C TYR A 157 9.77 -24.36 -0.48
N LEU A 158 8.80 -24.27 -1.39
CA LEU A 158 7.37 -24.30 -1.03
C LEU A 158 6.93 -25.66 -0.49
N LYS A 159 7.50 -26.75 -1.02
CA LYS A 159 7.29 -28.11 -0.50
C LYS A 159 7.83 -28.27 0.92
N GLU A 160 9.02 -27.71 1.21
CA GLU A 160 9.60 -27.72 2.57
C GLU A 160 8.71 -26.94 3.56
N LEU A 161 8.14 -25.81 3.12
CA LEU A 161 7.21 -25.02 3.92
C LEU A 161 5.85 -25.69 4.15
N GLY A 162 5.48 -26.67 3.33
CA GLY A 162 4.18 -27.34 3.40
C GLY A 162 2.99 -26.45 3.03
N VAL A 163 3.20 -25.42 2.22
CA VAL A 163 2.14 -24.53 1.72
C VAL A 163 1.58 -25.05 0.40
N GLU A 164 0.27 -24.93 0.18
CA GLU A 164 -0.34 -25.20 -1.13
C GLU A 164 0.28 -24.27 -2.18
N TYR A 165 0.73 -24.83 -3.31
CA TYR A 165 1.34 -24.03 -4.34
C TYR A 165 1.03 -24.50 -5.76
N HIS A 166 1.12 -23.56 -6.71
CA HIS A 166 1.04 -23.81 -8.14
C HIS A 166 2.15 -23.08 -8.89
N ILE A 167 2.76 -23.77 -9.85
CA ILE A 167 3.64 -23.17 -10.86
C ILE A 167 2.86 -23.08 -12.16
N VAL A 168 2.52 -21.86 -12.57
CA VAL A 168 1.80 -21.60 -13.81
C VAL A 168 2.82 -21.37 -14.91
N GLU A 169 2.92 -22.34 -15.81
CA GLU A 169 3.87 -22.30 -16.92
C GLU A 169 3.23 -21.65 -18.15
N LYS A 170 3.86 -20.61 -18.68
CA LYS A 170 3.44 -19.98 -19.93
C LYS A 170 4.61 -19.25 -20.57
N ASP A 171 4.92 -19.58 -21.82
CA ASP A 171 5.97 -18.88 -22.56
C ASP A 171 5.53 -17.47 -22.97
N THR A 172 5.69 -16.53 -22.04
CA THR A 172 5.55 -15.10 -22.33
C THR A 172 6.86 -14.47 -22.76
N TYR A 173 7.99 -15.14 -22.52
CA TYR A 173 9.32 -14.63 -22.88
C TYR A 173 9.48 -14.54 -24.40
N SER A 174 9.22 -15.63 -25.12
CA SER A 174 9.34 -15.67 -26.59
C SER A 174 8.37 -14.70 -27.25
N VAL A 175 7.13 -14.62 -26.75
CA VAL A 175 6.10 -13.68 -27.24
C VAL A 175 6.56 -12.22 -27.10
N VAL A 176 7.16 -11.87 -25.96
CA VAL A 176 7.68 -10.50 -25.73
C VAL A 176 8.86 -10.21 -26.66
N LYS A 177 9.77 -11.17 -26.87
CA LYS A 177 10.92 -11.03 -27.76
C LYS A 177 10.52 -10.91 -29.23
N GLU A 178 9.48 -11.61 -29.65
CA GLU A 178 8.95 -11.54 -31.02
C GLU A 178 8.26 -10.19 -31.29
N LEU A 179 7.45 -9.71 -30.35
CA LEU A 179 6.61 -8.51 -30.55
C LEU A 179 7.33 -7.19 -30.30
N ILE A 180 8.48 -7.20 -29.60
CA ILE A 180 9.19 -5.98 -29.22
C ILE A 180 10.56 -5.95 -29.92
N PRO A 181 10.81 -4.96 -30.79
CA PRO A 181 12.11 -4.79 -31.43
C PRO A 181 13.25 -4.69 -30.41
N GLU A 182 14.43 -5.19 -30.77
CA GLU A 182 15.61 -5.05 -29.93
C GLU A 182 15.90 -3.58 -29.59
N GLY A 183 16.35 -3.33 -28.36
CA GLY A 183 16.60 -1.99 -27.84
C GLY A 183 15.36 -1.23 -27.37
N LYS A 184 14.16 -1.82 -27.44
CA LYS A 184 12.94 -1.24 -26.85
C LYS A 184 12.57 -1.87 -25.52
N THR A 185 11.82 -1.11 -24.72
CA THR A 185 11.33 -1.53 -23.41
C THR A 185 10.34 -2.70 -23.52
N THR A 186 10.69 -3.83 -22.92
CA THR A 186 9.94 -5.09 -22.86
C THR A 186 9.03 -5.18 -21.63
N CYS A 187 9.37 -4.47 -20.53
CA CYS A 187 8.69 -4.54 -19.24
C CYS A 187 7.17 -4.29 -19.33
N SER A 188 6.73 -3.36 -20.19
CA SER A 188 5.31 -2.99 -20.30
C SER A 188 4.44 -4.14 -20.81
N LEU A 189 4.90 -4.87 -21.84
CA LEU A 189 4.18 -6.02 -22.38
C LEU A 189 4.30 -7.22 -21.44
N CYS A 190 5.51 -7.51 -20.96
CA CYS A 190 5.77 -8.58 -20.00
C CYS A 190 4.86 -8.47 -18.76
N SER A 191 4.80 -7.27 -18.14
CA SER A 191 3.94 -7.02 -16.97
C SER A 191 2.45 -7.22 -17.26
N ARG A 192 1.97 -6.83 -18.45
CA ARG A 192 0.58 -7.04 -18.87
C ARG A 192 0.25 -8.52 -19.07
N LEU A 193 1.10 -9.27 -19.76
CA LEU A 193 0.92 -10.71 -20.00
C LEU A 193 0.98 -11.51 -18.69
N ARG A 194 1.90 -11.16 -17.80
CA ARG A 194 2.04 -11.77 -16.48
C ARG A 194 0.79 -11.55 -15.64
N ARG A 195 0.29 -10.31 -15.61
CA ARG A 195 -0.92 -9.97 -14.87
C ARG A 195 -2.14 -10.71 -15.40
N GLY A 196 -2.35 -10.71 -16.71
CA GLY A 196 -3.49 -11.41 -17.32
C GLY A 196 -3.50 -12.89 -16.98
N THR A 197 -2.34 -13.55 -17.07
CA THR A 197 -2.20 -14.98 -16.76
C THR A 197 -2.48 -15.28 -15.29
N LEU A 198 -1.93 -14.47 -14.36
CA LEU A 198 -2.19 -14.63 -12.94
C LEU A 198 -3.65 -14.37 -12.57
N TYR A 199 -4.33 -13.43 -13.23
CA TYR A 199 -5.75 -13.14 -13.00
C TYR A 199 -6.62 -14.31 -13.46
N THR A 200 -6.35 -14.85 -14.65
CA THR A 200 -7.03 -16.06 -15.14
C THR A 200 -6.86 -17.24 -14.19
N PHE A 201 -5.64 -17.41 -13.64
CA PHE A 201 -5.39 -18.48 -12.69
C PHE A 201 -6.06 -18.26 -11.34
N ALA A 202 -6.13 -17.01 -10.86
CA ALA A 202 -6.87 -16.65 -9.65
C ALA A 202 -8.33 -17.09 -9.72
N ASP A 203 -8.98 -16.85 -10.88
CA ASP A 203 -10.36 -17.28 -11.13
C ASP A 203 -10.49 -18.82 -11.10
N GLN A 204 -9.55 -19.55 -11.69
CA GLN A 204 -9.57 -21.02 -11.74
C GLN A 204 -9.50 -21.66 -10.35
N ILE A 205 -8.70 -21.09 -9.45
CA ILE A 205 -8.55 -21.62 -8.09
C ILE A 205 -9.55 -21.02 -7.09
N GLY A 206 -10.43 -20.12 -7.54
CA GLY A 206 -11.40 -19.43 -6.70
C GLY A 206 -10.75 -18.49 -5.67
N ALA A 207 -9.60 -17.88 -5.99
CA ALA A 207 -8.99 -16.89 -5.13
C ALA A 207 -9.87 -15.63 -5.05
N THR A 208 -10.01 -15.05 -3.86
CA THR A 208 -10.76 -13.79 -3.67
C THR A 208 -9.80 -12.60 -3.58
N LYS A 209 -8.56 -12.85 -3.14
CA LYS A 209 -7.52 -11.84 -2.94
C LYS A 209 -6.24 -12.26 -3.67
N MET A 210 -5.57 -11.30 -4.31
CA MET A 210 -4.26 -11.46 -4.93
C MET A 210 -3.22 -10.62 -4.17
N ALA A 211 -2.33 -11.26 -3.41
CA ALA A 211 -1.32 -10.57 -2.63
C ALA A 211 -0.01 -10.40 -3.42
N LEU A 212 0.48 -9.15 -3.49
CA LEU A 212 1.72 -8.78 -4.18
C LEU A 212 2.72 -8.18 -3.19
N GLY A 213 4.01 -8.53 -3.34
CA GLY A 213 5.10 -8.12 -2.45
C GLY A 213 5.52 -6.65 -2.53
N HIS A 214 4.70 -5.76 -3.10
CA HIS A 214 5.07 -4.35 -3.22
C HIS A 214 5.10 -3.69 -1.83
N HIS A 215 6.22 -3.04 -1.52
CA HIS A 215 6.44 -2.37 -0.24
C HIS A 215 6.25 -0.85 -0.33
N ARG A 216 6.49 -0.14 0.77
CA ARG A 216 6.22 1.31 0.84
C ARG A 216 7.04 2.10 -0.17
N ASP A 217 8.33 1.79 -0.28
CA ASP A 217 9.24 2.47 -1.19
C ASP A 217 8.80 2.30 -2.66
N ASP A 218 8.33 1.11 -3.08
CA ASP A 218 7.76 0.88 -4.42
C ASP A 218 6.56 1.81 -4.71
N ILE A 219 5.70 2.02 -3.70
CA ILE A 219 4.51 2.87 -3.81
C ILE A 219 4.93 4.33 -4.02
N ILE A 220 5.93 4.80 -3.27
CA ILE A 220 6.48 6.16 -3.36
C ILE A 220 7.21 6.34 -4.70
N GLU A 221 8.05 5.39 -5.12
CA GLU A 221 8.72 5.42 -6.42
C GLU A 221 7.70 5.53 -7.54
N THR A 222 6.63 4.73 -7.49
CA THR A 222 5.57 4.77 -8.50
C THR A 222 4.82 6.10 -8.48
N PHE A 223 4.62 6.71 -7.29
CA PHE A 223 4.04 8.05 -7.18
C PHE A 223 4.89 9.08 -7.94
N PHE A 224 6.20 9.13 -7.69
CA PHE A 224 7.09 10.07 -8.38
C PHE A 224 7.22 9.80 -9.87
N LEU A 225 7.25 8.53 -10.29
CA LEU A 225 7.24 8.17 -11.70
C LEU A 225 5.99 8.75 -12.40
N ASN A 226 4.81 8.61 -11.81
CA ASN A 226 3.59 9.18 -12.38
C ASN A 226 3.57 10.71 -12.31
N MET A 227 4.07 11.30 -11.22
CA MET A 227 4.11 12.75 -11.06
C MET A 227 5.04 13.41 -12.07
N PHE A 228 6.24 12.86 -12.27
CA PHE A 228 7.25 13.44 -13.15
C PHE A 228 7.03 13.11 -14.63
N PHE A 229 6.58 11.90 -14.96
CA PHE A 229 6.56 11.45 -16.35
C PHE A 229 5.15 11.30 -16.94
N ASN A 230 4.11 11.18 -16.10
CA ASN A 230 2.73 10.98 -16.56
C ASN A 230 1.78 12.14 -16.19
N GLY A 231 2.25 13.15 -15.45
CA GLY A 231 1.44 14.30 -15.02
C GLY A 231 0.26 13.92 -14.11
N ALA A 232 0.38 12.84 -13.33
CA ALA A 232 -0.71 12.32 -12.52
C ALA A 232 -0.30 12.11 -11.05
N LEU A 233 -1.15 12.56 -10.11
CA LEU A 233 -1.05 12.21 -8.69
C LEU A 233 -1.58 10.78 -8.48
N LYS A 234 -0.79 9.80 -8.88
CA LYS A 234 -1.14 8.37 -8.86
C LYS A 234 0.01 7.54 -8.34
N ALA A 235 -0.26 6.74 -7.31
CA ALA A 235 0.68 5.76 -6.77
C ALA A 235 0.20 4.33 -7.07
N MET A 236 0.69 3.35 -6.32
CA MET A 236 0.09 2.02 -6.24
C MET A 236 -0.78 1.93 -4.98
N PRO A 237 -2.11 1.82 -5.10
CA PRO A 237 -2.97 1.74 -3.93
C PRO A 237 -2.72 0.43 -3.15
N PRO A 238 -2.74 0.46 -1.80
CA PRO A 238 -2.54 -0.75 -0.98
C PRO A 238 -3.59 -1.84 -1.22
N LYS A 239 -4.80 -1.46 -1.62
CA LYS A 239 -5.89 -2.37 -2.03
C LYS A 239 -6.53 -1.83 -3.31
N LEU A 240 -6.75 -2.70 -4.29
CA LEU A 240 -7.33 -2.36 -5.59
C LEU A 240 -8.28 -3.46 -6.04
N ARG A 241 -9.53 -3.11 -6.32
CA ARG A 241 -10.46 -4.01 -7.02
C ARG A 241 -10.03 -4.11 -8.49
N ALA A 242 -9.93 -5.33 -9.02
CA ALA A 242 -9.73 -5.54 -10.45
C ALA A 242 -10.89 -4.93 -11.25
N ASP A 243 -10.64 -4.51 -12.49
CA ASP A 243 -11.64 -3.83 -13.31
C ASP A 243 -12.86 -4.71 -13.61
N ASP A 244 -12.67 -6.04 -13.69
CA ASP A 244 -13.73 -7.04 -13.84
C ASP A 244 -14.50 -7.36 -12.54
N GLY A 245 -14.04 -6.80 -11.41
CA GLY A 245 -14.63 -6.99 -10.09
C GLY A 245 -14.44 -8.38 -9.47
N ARG A 246 -13.74 -9.31 -10.13
CA ARG A 246 -13.63 -10.72 -9.70
C ARG A 246 -12.63 -10.93 -8.57
N ASN A 247 -11.55 -10.16 -8.61
CA ASN A 247 -10.45 -10.28 -7.65
C ASN A 247 -10.11 -8.92 -7.02
N VAL A 248 -9.53 -8.96 -5.83
CA VAL A 248 -8.96 -7.77 -5.19
C VAL A 248 -7.45 -7.95 -5.01
N VAL A 249 -6.67 -7.05 -5.59
CA VAL A 249 -5.23 -6.97 -5.36
C VAL A 249 -4.95 -6.30 -4.02
N ILE A 250 -4.11 -6.92 -3.20
CA ILE A 250 -3.68 -6.42 -1.91
C ILE A 250 -2.15 -6.33 -1.84
N ARG A 251 -1.64 -5.36 -1.08
CA ARG A 251 -0.21 -5.13 -0.84
C ARG A 251 0.04 -5.07 0.67
N PRO A 252 0.07 -6.21 1.38
CA PRO A 252 0.24 -6.21 2.83
C PRO A 252 1.53 -5.53 3.31
N LEU A 253 2.58 -5.50 2.48
CA LEU A 253 3.84 -4.82 2.80
C LEU A 253 3.82 -3.30 2.58
N ALA A 254 2.66 -2.68 2.32
CA ALA A 254 2.54 -1.26 1.96
C ALA A 254 3.15 -0.28 2.98
N TYR A 255 3.31 -0.67 4.24
CA TYR A 255 3.96 0.14 5.28
C TYR A 255 5.41 -0.28 5.58
N CYS A 256 5.86 -1.42 5.05
CA CYS A 256 7.20 -1.95 5.28
C CYS A 256 8.23 -1.21 4.42
N HIS A 257 9.42 -1.01 4.99
CA HIS A 257 10.56 -0.45 4.26
C HIS A 257 11.34 -1.54 3.51
N GLU A 258 11.87 -1.22 2.33
CA GLU A 258 12.74 -2.12 1.57
C GLU A 258 13.96 -2.60 2.39
N LYS A 259 14.58 -1.71 3.16
CA LYS A 259 15.76 -2.05 3.99
C LYS A 259 15.47 -3.13 5.03
N ASP A 260 14.27 -3.10 5.62
CA ASP A 260 13.86 -4.06 6.65
C ASP A 260 13.51 -5.39 5.99
N ILE A 261 12.91 -5.38 4.80
CA ILE A 261 12.65 -6.57 3.98
C ILE A 261 13.96 -7.24 3.54
N GLN A 262 14.96 -6.46 3.10
CA GLN A 262 16.27 -6.97 2.74
C GLN A 262 16.93 -7.67 3.93
N ALA A 263 17.05 -6.96 5.07
CA ALA A 263 17.66 -7.53 6.27
C ALA A 263 16.92 -8.80 6.76
N TYR A 264 15.59 -8.85 6.57
CA TYR A 264 14.79 -10.01 6.93
C TYR A 264 15.00 -11.19 5.98
N SER A 265 15.12 -10.90 4.68
CA SER A 265 15.45 -11.90 3.66
C SER A 265 16.82 -12.54 3.91
N ASP A 266 17.83 -11.72 4.26
CA ASP A 266 19.17 -12.19 4.55
C ASP A 266 19.19 -13.10 5.79
N LEU A 267 18.42 -12.70 6.82
CA LEU A 267 18.23 -13.44 8.07
C LEU A 267 17.55 -14.78 7.87
N LYS A 268 16.51 -14.81 7.03
CA LYS A 268 15.74 -16.03 6.73
C LYS A 268 16.42 -16.89 5.66
N GLN A 269 17.49 -16.39 5.04
CA GLN A 269 18.23 -17.03 3.97
C GLN A 269 17.31 -17.52 2.83
N PHE A 270 16.38 -16.66 2.40
CA PHE A 270 15.46 -17.04 1.34
C PHE A 270 16.23 -17.40 0.05
N PRO A 271 15.80 -18.44 -0.69
CA PRO A 271 16.45 -18.85 -1.93
C PRO A 271 16.06 -17.89 -3.06
N ILE A 272 16.74 -16.74 -3.11
CA ILE A 272 16.45 -15.68 -4.07
C ILE A 272 16.77 -16.14 -5.50
N ILE A 273 15.79 -16.00 -6.38
CA ILE A 273 15.93 -16.25 -7.81
C ILE A 273 16.14 -14.90 -8.50
N PRO A 274 17.32 -14.63 -9.10
CA PRO A 274 17.56 -13.39 -9.81
C PRO A 274 16.68 -13.32 -11.07
N CYS A 275 16.02 -12.18 -11.28
CA CYS A 275 15.29 -11.92 -12.52
C CYS A 275 16.24 -11.29 -13.54
N ASN A 276 16.80 -12.11 -14.43
CA ASN A 276 17.67 -11.66 -15.51
C ASN A 276 16.90 -11.44 -16.84
N LEU A 277 15.58 -11.59 -16.81
CA LEU A 277 14.66 -11.63 -17.96
C LEU A 277 14.84 -10.46 -18.95
N CYS A 278 15.05 -9.26 -18.42
CA CYS A 278 14.99 -8.01 -19.20
C CYS A 278 16.36 -7.32 -19.32
N GLY A 279 17.47 -8.06 -19.17
CA GLY A 279 18.83 -7.61 -19.49
C GLY A 279 19.08 -6.13 -19.20
N SER A 280 19.09 -5.73 -17.93
CA SER A 280 19.61 -4.46 -17.37
C SER A 280 19.25 -3.11 -18.04
N GLN A 281 18.45 -3.05 -19.10
CA GLN A 281 18.12 -1.81 -19.81
C GLN A 281 16.94 -1.04 -19.19
N GLU A 282 16.32 -1.54 -18.13
CA GLU A 282 15.06 -0.98 -17.59
C GLU A 282 15.20 -0.78 -16.07
N ASN A 283 15.22 0.42 -15.50
CA ASN A 283 14.50 1.65 -15.82
C ASN A 283 15.36 2.84 -15.36
N LEU A 284 16.04 3.54 -16.27
CA LEU A 284 16.83 4.73 -15.89
C LEU A 284 15.99 5.70 -15.04
N GLN A 285 14.71 5.87 -15.38
CA GLN A 285 13.78 6.71 -14.60
C GLN A 285 13.50 6.19 -13.19
N ARG A 286 13.27 4.87 -13.02
CA ARG A 286 13.03 4.31 -11.67
C ARG A 286 14.31 4.38 -10.83
N GLN A 287 15.46 4.07 -11.42
CA GLN A 287 16.74 4.18 -10.74
C GLN A 287 17.01 5.62 -10.32
N VAL A 288 16.80 6.60 -11.21
CA VAL A 288 16.92 8.03 -10.91
C VAL A 288 16.00 8.45 -9.77
N VAL A 289 14.73 8.02 -9.79
CA VAL A 289 13.77 8.30 -8.70
C VAL A 289 14.21 7.64 -7.39
N LYS A 290 14.69 6.39 -7.44
CA LYS A 290 15.19 5.67 -6.28
C LYS A 290 16.40 6.37 -5.66
N ASP A 291 17.37 6.77 -6.47
CA ASP A 291 18.56 7.48 -6.02
C ASP A 291 18.21 8.85 -5.41
N MET A 292 17.25 9.56 -6.00
CA MET A 292 16.71 10.82 -5.44
C MET A 292 16.06 10.59 -4.07
N LEU A 293 15.23 9.56 -3.92
CA LEU A 293 14.59 9.24 -2.64
C LEU A 293 15.61 8.84 -1.57
N LEU A 294 16.62 8.06 -1.94
CA LEU A 294 17.71 7.68 -1.04
C LEU A 294 18.53 8.90 -0.59
N ASP A 295 18.83 9.83 -1.50
CA ASP A 295 19.52 11.08 -1.18
C ASP A 295 18.70 11.94 -0.20
N TRP A 296 17.40 12.10 -0.45
CA TRP A 296 16.52 12.84 0.44
C TRP A 296 16.38 12.21 1.82
N GLU A 297 16.30 10.88 1.90
CA GLU A 297 16.24 10.16 3.17
C GLU A 297 17.55 10.31 3.97
N ARG A 298 18.71 10.34 3.29
CA ARG A 298 20.01 10.62 3.93
C ARG A 298 20.09 12.04 4.47
N LYS A 299 19.62 13.03 3.69
CA LYS A 299 19.66 14.46 4.06
C LYS A 299 18.60 14.82 5.11
N THR A 300 17.45 14.15 5.09
CA THR A 300 16.34 14.38 6.02
C THR A 300 15.69 13.04 6.36
N PRO A 301 16.16 12.33 7.39
CA PRO A 301 15.55 11.08 7.84
C PRO A 301 14.05 11.24 8.13
N GLY A 302 13.24 10.29 7.66
CA GLY A 302 11.78 10.33 7.74
C GLY A 302 11.10 11.04 6.57
N ARG A 303 11.85 11.49 5.55
CA ARG A 303 11.27 12.14 4.36
C ARG A 303 10.32 11.20 3.61
N THR A 304 10.73 9.96 3.38
CA THR A 304 9.92 8.97 2.67
C THR A 304 8.62 8.65 3.41
N GLU A 305 8.66 8.61 4.76
CA GLU A 305 7.47 8.44 5.59
C GLU A 305 6.51 9.64 5.46
N SER A 306 7.04 10.86 5.51
CA SER A 306 6.24 12.08 5.31
C SER A 306 5.56 12.11 3.94
N ILE A 307 6.28 11.71 2.89
CA ILE A 307 5.73 11.60 1.53
C ILE A 307 4.62 10.55 1.48
N PHE A 308 4.83 9.36 2.04
CA PHE A 308 3.81 8.32 2.06
C PHE A 308 2.56 8.76 2.83
N ARG A 309 2.73 9.45 3.97
CA ARG A 309 1.63 10.02 4.74
C ARG A 309 0.85 11.06 3.92
N ALA A 310 1.51 11.85 3.08
CA ALA A 310 0.84 12.80 2.19
C ALA A 310 -0.09 12.08 1.18
N LEU A 311 0.26 10.87 0.73
CA LEU A 311 -0.62 10.05 -0.13
C LEU A 311 -1.92 9.63 0.57
N GLN A 312 -1.93 9.59 1.90
CA GLN A 312 -3.10 9.25 2.71
C GLN A 312 -3.89 10.50 3.17
N ASN A 313 -3.33 11.70 3.00
CA ASN A 313 -3.89 12.95 3.51
C ASN A 313 -4.09 13.98 2.38
N VAL A 314 -4.99 13.65 1.46
CA VAL A 314 -5.31 14.49 0.30
C VAL A 314 -6.34 15.57 0.69
N GLN A 315 -6.06 16.82 0.35
CA GLN A 315 -6.96 17.96 0.56
C GLN A 315 -7.46 18.49 -0.80
N PRO A 316 -8.64 18.06 -1.30
CA PRO A 316 -9.10 18.41 -2.65
C PRO A 316 -9.18 19.92 -2.91
N SER A 317 -9.57 20.72 -1.92
CA SER A 317 -9.66 22.19 -2.05
C SER A 317 -8.30 22.88 -2.17
N GLN A 318 -7.21 22.19 -1.81
CA GLN A 318 -5.83 22.67 -1.90
C GLN A 318 -5.10 22.09 -3.12
N LEU A 319 -5.82 21.38 -4.01
CA LEU A 319 -5.33 20.85 -5.28
C LEU A 319 -6.06 21.50 -6.45
N ALA A 320 -5.62 21.27 -7.69
CA ALA A 320 -6.18 21.90 -8.89
C ALA A 320 -7.26 21.05 -9.61
N ASP A 321 -7.81 20.02 -8.95
CA ASP A 321 -8.79 19.12 -9.58
C ASP A 321 -10.22 19.67 -9.46
N ARG A 322 -10.70 20.26 -10.56
CA ARG A 322 -12.06 20.82 -10.68
C ARG A 322 -13.20 19.80 -10.59
N LYS A 323 -12.91 18.50 -10.71
CA LYS A 323 -13.91 17.43 -10.57
C LYS A 323 -14.06 16.99 -9.11
N LEU A 324 -12.96 17.01 -8.35
CA LEU A 324 -12.97 16.65 -6.93
C LEU A 324 -13.35 17.83 -6.02
N PHE A 325 -13.15 19.07 -6.47
CA PHE A 325 -13.55 20.26 -5.75
C PHE A 325 -14.12 21.34 -6.68
N ASP A 326 -15.30 21.86 -6.35
CA ASP A 326 -16.00 22.85 -7.17
C ASP A 326 -15.50 24.27 -6.88
N PHE A 327 -14.42 24.64 -7.57
CA PHE A 327 -13.88 26.00 -7.52
C PHE A 327 -14.83 27.04 -8.12
N SER A 328 -15.73 26.65 -9.03
CA SER A 328 -16.58 27.60 -9.76
C SER A 328 -17.66 28.22 -8.88
N GLN A 329 -18.06 27.51 -7.81
CA GLN A 329 -19.07 27.95 -6.85
C GLN A 329 -18.47 28.57 -5.58
N LEU A 330 -17.16 28.72 -5.48
CA LEU A 330 -16.55 29.43 -4.35
C LEU A 330 -16.97 30.90 -4.37
N ARG A 331 -17.69 31.32 -3.33
CA ARG A 331 -18.14 32.70 -3.11
C ARG A 331 -17.79 33.12 -1.69
N ILE A 332 -17.73 34.43 -1.48
CA ILE A 332 -17.66 35.00 -0.14
C ILE A 332 -18.95 34.61 0.59
N ASP A 333 -18.81 34.12 1.82
CA ASP A 333 -19.95 33.97 2.72
C ASP A 333 -20.29 35.34 3.31
N GLU A 334 -21.33 35.98 2.77
CA GLU A 334 -21.79 37.31 3.20
C GLU A 334 -22.31 37.32 4.65
N THR A 335 -22.55 36.14 5.24
CA THR A 335 -22.98 36.00 6.64
C THR A 335 -21.82 35.72 7.59
N ALA A 336 -20.59 35.53 7.07
CA ALA A 336 -19.44 35.25 7.90
C ALA A 336 -19.06 36.46 8.77
N ALA A 337 -18.82 36.20 10.05
CA ALA A 337 -18.41 37.22 11.00
C ALA A 337 -17.12 37.90 10.54
N SER A 338 -17.09 39.22 10.66
CA SER A 338 -15.92 40.01 10.34
C SER A 338 -14.73 39.60 11.23
N ARG A 339 -13.54 39.50 10.63
CA ARG A 339 -12.28 39.23 11.35
C ARG A 339 -11.77 40.45 12.12
N PHE A 340 -12.44 41.60 12.02
CA PHE A 340 -12.14 42.75 12.86
C PHE A 340 -12.48 42.40 14.31
N VAL A 341 -11.45 42.09 15.10
CA VAL A 341 -11.54 42.15 16.55
C VAL A 341 -11.63 43.63 16.90
N ASN A 342 -12.72 44.03 17.54
CA ASN A 342 -12.87 45.38 18.04
C ASN A 342 -11.92 45.52 19.25
N VAL A 343 -10.68 45.99 19.02
CA VAL A 343 -9.63 46.13 20.06
C VAL A 343 -9.97 47.21 21.10
N VAL A 344 -11.15 47.84 21.01
CA VAL A 344 -11.58 48.92 21.90
C VAL A 344 -12.18 48.39 23.22
N ASN A 345 -12.31 47.08 23.41
CA ASN A 345 -12.72 46.47 24.69
C ASN A 345 -11.95 45.16 24.97
N ILE A 346 -10.61 45.26 25.08
CA ILE A 346 -9.77 44.27 25.79
C ILE A 346 -9.13 44.94 26.99
#